data_AF-A0A4R6RI29-F1
#
_entry.id   AF-A0A4R6RI29-F1
#
_cell.length_a   1.000
_cell.length_b   1.000
_cell.length_c   1.000
_cell.angle_alpha   90.00
_cell.angle_beta   90.00
_cell.angle_gamma   90.00
#
_symmetry.space_group_name_H-M   'P 1'
#
loop_
_entity.id
_entity.type
_entity.pdbx_description
1 polymer ?
#
loop_
_entity_poly.entity_id
_entity_poly.type
_entity_poly.pdbx_seq_one_letter_code
_entity_poly.pdbx_strand_id
1 'polypeptide(L)'
;MTFQTTALFAACALALLHGPVHAQSMSKADFEVRKDRIAAEYKVDKTACGKLAGNAADICKAEAKGKEKVAHADLTCAYSGKSADRTKLLEAKAHAAYEVAEEKCDDQAGQAKDLCVQEAKSVKAKALADAKMGKEIHDARTDASQEKTDANHKVAVEKCDTLSGAGKADCVSAAKRQYGKN
;
A
#
# COMPACT_ATOMS: atom_id res chain seq x y z
N MET A 1 -26.45 13.27 50.54
CA MET A 1 -27.53 13.79 49.67
C MET A 1 -27.44 13.06 48.35
N THR A 2 -28.32 12.09 48.19
CA THR A 2 -28.57 11.29 47.00
C THR A 2 -29.28 12.13 45.95
N PHE A 3 -28.78 12.14 44.71
CA PHE A 3 -29.57 12.51 43.54
C PHE A 3 -29.44 11.42 42.49
N GLN A 4 -30.49 10.61 42.44
CA GLN A 4 -30.79 9.63 41.42
C GLN A 4 -31.94 10.23 40.60
N THR A 5 -31.72 10.51 39.32
CA THR A 5 -32.81 10.67 38.35
C THR A 5 -32.36 10.29 36.95
N THR A 6 -32.92 9.14 36.52
CA THR A 6 -33.44 8.83 35.18
C THR A 6 -32.47 8.78 33.99
N ALA A 7 -31.94 7.57 33.81
CA ALA A 7 -31.60 7.04 32.51
C ALA A 7 -32.86 6.93 31.61
N LEU A 8 -32.79 7.50 30.41
CA LEU A 8 -33.69 7.19 29.31
C LEU A 8 -32.84 6.54 28.21
N PHE A 9 -32.70 5.22 28.28
CA PHE A 9 -32.09 4.42 27.21
C PHE A 9 -33.11 4.31 26.06
N ALA A 10 -33.00 5.18 25.07
CA ALA A 10 -33.65 4.97 23.78
C ALA A 10 -32.83 3.95 22.98
N ALA A 11 -33.21 2.67 23.10
CA ALA A 11 -32.68 1.59 22.29
C ALA A 11 -33.13 1.75 20.82
N CYS A 12 -32.36 2.48 20.02
CA CYS A 12 -32.37 2.32 18.57
C CYS A 12 -31.51 1.11 18.21
N ALA A 13 -32.14 -0.06 18.22
CA ALA A 13 -31.61 -1.27 17.62
C ALA A 13 -31.57 -1.09 16.08
N LEU A 14 -30.54 -0.42 15.57
CA LEU A 14 -30.22 -0.48 14.15
C LEU A 14 -29.38 -1.73 13.92
N ALA A 15 -30.06 -2.82 13.57
CA ALA A 15 -29.43 -4.02 13.04
C ALA A 15 -28.80 -3.69 11.68
N LEU A 16 -27.58 -3.14 11.69
CA LEU A 16 -26.72 -3.16 10.52
C LEU A 16 -26.18 -4.59 10.39
N LEU A 17 -26.80 -5.31 9.46
CA LEU A 17 -26.23 -6.48 8.82
C LEU A 17 -24.82 -6.12 8.34
N HIS A 18 -23.81 -6.48 9.11
CA HIS A 18 -22.43 -6.52 8.64
C HIS A 18 -22.30 -7.74 7.72
N GLY A 19 -22.88 -7.64 6.52
CA GLY A 19 -22.48 -8.52 5.43
C GLY A 19 -20.98 -8.32 5.19
N PRO A 20 -20.23 -9.38 4.85
CA PRO A 20 -18.84 -9.21 4.47
C PRO A 20 -18.79 -8.22 3.30
N VAL A 21 -18.20 -7.05 3.54
CA VAL A 21 -17.76 -6.15 2.46
C VAL A 21 -16.73 -6.94 1.69
N HIS A 22 -17.18 -7.62 0.63
CA HIS A 22 -16.28 -8.20 -0.35
C HIS A 22 -15.64 -7.00 -1.03
N ALA A 23 -14.40 -6.69 -0.64
CA ALA A 23 -13.55 -5.80 -1.41
C ALA A 23 -13.46 -6.43 -2.81
N GLN A 24 -14.28 -5.96 -3.75
CA GLN A 24 -14.19 -6.38 -5.13
C GLN A 24 -12.82 -5.95 -5.62
N SER A 25 -11.99 -6.91 -6.03
CA SER A 25 -10.74 -6.61 -6.71
C SER A 25 -11.07 -5.80 -7.97
N MET A 26 -10.30 -4.73 -8.20
CA MET A 26 -10.51 -3.84 -9.32
C MET A 26 -10.41 -4.60 -10.65
N SER A 27 -11.38 -4.44 -11.55
CA SER A 27 -11.30 -5.06 -12.87
C SER A 27 -10.22 -4.41 -13.72
N LYS A 28 -9.72 -5.11 -14.74
CA LYS A 28 -8.77 -4.53 -15.70
C LYS A 28 -9.37 -3.31 -16.43
N ALA A 29 -10.67 -3.36 -16.74
CA ALA A 29 -11.36 -2.23 -17.36
C ALA A 29 -11.40 -1.01 -16.43
N ASP A 30 -11.72 -1.20 -15.15
CA ASP A 30 -11.71 -0.12 -14.16
C ASP A 30 -10.30 0.44 -13.94
N PHE A 31 -9.27 -0.42 -14.00
CA PHE A 31 -7.88 0.00 -13.90
C PHE A 31 -7.50 0.94 -15.05
N GLU A 32 -7.77 0.58 -16.31
CA GLU A 32 -7.45 1.44 -17.45
C GLU A 32 -8.26 2.75 -17.42
N VAL A 33 -9.55 2.72 -17.07
CA VAL A 33 -10.37 3.94 -16.93
C VAL A 33 -9.81 4.87 -15.86
N ARG A 34 -9.40 4.34 -14.70
CA ARG A 34 -8.81 5.17 -13.63
C ARG A 34 -7.43 5.71 -14.03
N LYS A 35 -6.66 4.94 -14.80
CA LYS A 35 -5.37 5.39 -15.33
C LYS A 35 -5.54 6.54 -16.32
N ASP A 36 -6.50 6.44 -17.23
CA ASP A 36 -6.85 7.53 -18.16
C ASP A 36 -7.32 8.77 -17.41
N ARG A 37 -8.12 8.60 -16.34
CA ARG A 37 -8.53 9.70 -15.47
C ARG A 37 -7.35 10.40 -14.81
N ILE A 38 -6.38 9.65 -14.27
CA ILE A 38 -5.16 10.23 -13.68
C ILE A 38 -4.39 11.06 -14.72
N ALA A 39 -4.24 10.54 -15.95
CA ALA A 39 -3.58 11.27 -17.03
C ALA A 39 -4.36 12.54 -17.45
N ALA A 40 -5.70 12.50 -17.44
CA ALA A 40 -6.53 13.66 -17.70
C ALA A 40 -6.41 14.72 -16.59
N GLU A 41 -6.46 14.31 -15.32
CA GLU A 41 -6.25 15.18 -14.16
C GLU A 41 -4.87 15.85 -14.21
N TYR A 42 -3.81 15.10 -14.53
CA TYR A 42 -2.47 15.67 -14.71
C TYR A 42 -2.43 16.75 -15.80
N LYS A 43 -3.09 16.53 -16.95
CA LYS A 43 -3.16 17.54 -18.02
C LYS A 43 -3.87 18.81 -17.55
N VAL A 44 -4.95 18.68 -16.78
CA VAL A 44 -5.67 19.81 -16.19
C VAL A 44 -4.78 20.57 -15.21
N ASP A 45 -4.18 19.86 -14.25
CA ASP A 45 -3.30 20.45 -13.23
C ASP A 45 -2.11 21.17 -13.88
N LYS A 46 -1.45 20.54 -14.86
CA LYS A 46 -0.34 21.13 -15.61
C LYS A 46 -0.75 22.39 -16.37
N THR A 47 -1.94 22.40 -16.96
CA THR A 47 -2.47 23.58 -17.66
C THR A 47 -2.73 24.72 -16.68
N ALA A 48 -3.25 24.42 -15.49
CA ALA A 48 -3.44 25.40 -14.43
C ALA A 48 -2.10 26.00 -13.97
N CYS A 49 -1.05 25.18 -13.83
CA CYS A 49 0.30 25.66 -13.49
C CYS A 49 0.89 26.63 -14.53
N GLY A 50 0.47 26.54 -15.80
CA GLY A 50 0.89 27.46 -16.85
C GLY A 50 0.44 28.92 -16.65
N LYS A 51 -0.47 29.18 -15.69
CA LYS A 51 -0.90 30.53 -15.31
C LYS A 51 0.01 31.20 -14.28
N LEU A 52 0.96 30.45 -13.73
CA LEU A 52 1.93 30.91 -12.75
C LEU A 52 3.24 31.28 -13.44
N ALA A 53 4.11 32.01 -12.73
CA ALA A 53 5.43 32.41 -13.21
C ALA A 53 6.51 32.15 -12.17
N GLY A 54 7.76 32.01 -12.63
CA GLY A 54 8.91 31.73 -11.77
C GLY A 54 8.77 30.43 -10.98
N ASN A 55 9.38 30.40 -9.80
CA ASN A 55 9.43 29.19 -8.96
C ASN A 55 8.04 28.67 -8.56
N ALA A 56 7.05 29.55 -8.41
CA ALA A 56 5.67 29.12 -8.16
C ALA A 56 5.11 28.23 -9.28
N ALA A 57 5.50 28.48 -10.54
CA ALA A 57 5.12 27.62 -11.66
C ALA A 57 5.81 26.26 -11.61
N ASP A 58 7.07 26.22 -11.17
CA ASP A 58 7.88 25.00 -11.15
C ASP A 58 7.48 24.09 -9.98
N ILE A 59 7.26 24.66 -8.78
CA ILE A 59 6.62 23.97 -7.65
C ILE A 59 5.28 23.35 -8.09
N CYS A 60 4.41 24.12 -8.74
CA CYS A 60 3.11 23.61 -9.19
C CYS A 60 3.27 22.42 -10.17
N LYS A 61 4.20 22.51 -11.13
CA LYS A 61 4.46 21.40 -12.06
C LYS A 61 5.03 20.17 -11.36
N ALA A 62 5.91 20.34 -10.38
CA ALA A 62 6.45 19.26 -9.57
C ALA A 62 5.35 18.59 -8.74
N GLU A 63 4.46 19.37 -8.13
CA GLU A 63 3.31 18.86 -7.38
C GLU A 63 2.36 18.07 -8.30
N ALA A 64 2.03 18.60 -9.48
CA ALA A 64 1.17 17.92 -10.46
C ALA A 64 1.80 16.59 -10.95
N LYS A 65 3.09 16.60 -11.28
CA LYS A 65 3.83 15.40 -11.71
C LYS A 65 3.95 14.39 -10.58
N GLY A 66 4.20 14.85 -9.36
CA GLY A 66 4.24 14.02 -8.16
C GLY A 66 2.90 13.34 -7.89
N LYS A 67 1.81 14.11 -7.96
CA LYS A 67 0.43 13.60 -7.82
C LYS A 67 0.11 12.53 -8.86
N GLU A 68 0.46 12.75 -10.13
CA GLU A 68 0.28 11.75 -11.20
C GLU A 68 1.03 10.45 -10.90
N LYS A 69 2.33 10.53 -10.59
CA LYS A 69 3.17 9.37 -10.28
C LYS A 69 2.65 8.57 -9.07
N VAL A 70 2.30 9.27 -7.98
CA VAL A 70 1.78 8.64 -6.77
C VAL A 70 0.43 7.99 -7.05
N ALA A 71 -0.47 8.65 -7.75
CA ALA A 71 -1.77 8.11 -8.10
C ALA A 71 -1.65 6.86 -8.99
N HIS A 72 -0.73 6.85 -9.96
CA HIS A 72 -0.48 5.68 -10.80
C HIS A 72 0.09 4.51 -9.99
N ALA A 73 1.04 4.77 -9.08
CA ALA A 73 1.60 3.74 -8.21
C ALA A 73 0.56 3.19 -7.23
N ASP A 74 -0.31 4.05 -6.69
CA ASP A 74 -1.40 3.66 -5.79
C ASP A 74 -2.43 2.81 -6.50
N LEU A 75 -2.85 3.23 -7.70
CA LEU A 75 -3.73 2.47 -8.56
C LEU A 75 -3.13 1.09 -8.92
N THR A 76 -1.84 1.03 -9.23
CA THR A 76 -1.14 -0.23 -9.51
C THR A 76 -1.10 -1.13 -8.28
N CYS A 77 -0.79 -0.58 -7.10
CA CYS A 77 -0.80 -1.31 -5.84
C CYS A 77 -2.19 -1.87 -5.52
N ALA A 78 -3.24 -1.08 -5.72
CA ALA A 78 -4.63 -1.48 -5.49
C ALA A 78 -5.10 -2.56 -6.47
N TYR A 79 -4.65 -2.51 -7.72
CA TYR A 79 -4.98 -3.50 -8.75
C TYR A 79 -4.23 -4.82 -8.56
N SER A 80 -2.93 -4.78 -8.26
CA SER A 80 -2.12 -5.99 -8.18
C SER A 80 -2.23 -6.71 -6.83
N GLY A 81 -2.46 -5.97 -5.74
CA GLY A 81 -2.40 -6.49 -4.37
C GLY A 81 -1.01 -6.96 -3.93
N LYS A 82 0.04 -6.75 -4.74
CA LYS A 82 1.39 -7.26 -4.49
C LYS A 82 2.14 -6.36 -3.50
N SER A 83 2.84 -6.97 -2.55
CA SER A 83 3.70 -6.26 -1.59
C SER A 83 4.78 -5.41 -2.29
N ALA A 84 5.36 -5.91 -3.38
CA ALA A 84 6.36 -5.17 -4.17
C ALA A 84 5.81 -3.86 -4.75
N ASP A 85 4.53 -3.81 -5.14
CA ASP A 85 3.92 -2.59 -5.67
C ASP A 85 3.58 -1.59 -4.54
N ARG A 86 3.38 -2.08 -3.31
CA ARG A 86 3.31 -1.23 -2.12
C ARG A 86 4.64 -0.53 -1.84
N THR A 87 5.77 -1.22 -2.00
CA THR A 87 7.10 -0.59 -1.90
C THR A 87 7.27 0.49 -2.96
N LYS A 88 6.93 0.21 -4.22
CA LYS A 88 6.98 1.21 -5.30
C LYS A 88 6.11 2.43 -5.04
N LEU A 89 4.94 2.25 -4.43
CA LEU A 89 4.09 3.38 -4.00
C LEU A 89 4.79 4.26 -2.97
N LEU A 90 5.44 3.66 -1.97
CA LEU A 90 6.19 4.41 -0.95
C LEU A 90 7.39 5.14 -1.57
N GLU A 91 8.11 4.50 -2.48
CA GLU A 91 9.19 5.12 -3.24
C GLU A 91 8.67 6.30 -4.07
N ALA A 92 7.58 6.13 -4.82
CA ALA A 92 6.96 7.19 -5.61
C ALA A 92 6.57 8.40 -4.74
N LYS A 93 6.04 8.16 -3.54
CA LYS A 93 5.73 9.23 -2.56
C LYS A 93 6.99 9.96 -2.09
N ALA A 94 8.06 9.23 -1.77
CA ALA A 94 9.33 9.82 -1.34
C ALA A 94 9.96 10.67 -2.46
N HIS A 95 9.94 10.17 -3.70
CA HIS A 95 10.43 10.90 -4.86
C HIS A 95 9.59 12.15 -5.17
N ALA A 96 8.26 12.05 -5.14
CA ALA A 96 7.37 13.18 -5.35
C ALA A 96 7.57 14.28 -4.29
N ALA A 97 7.66 13.90 -3.01
CA ALA A 97 7.92 14.85 -1.92
C ALA A 97 9.28 15.55 -2.08
N TYR A 98 10.30 14.81 -2.50
CA TYR A 98 11.62 15.37 -2.78
C TYR A 98 11.62 16.34 -3.96
N GLU A 99 11.01 15.96 -5.09
CA GLU A 99 10.91 16.83 -6.27
C GLU A 99 10.24 18.17 -5.90
N VAL A 100 9.15 18.14 -5.12
CA VAL A 100 8.48 19.37 -4.64
C VAL A 100 9.37 20.15 -3.66
N ALA A 101 10.10 19.48 -2.79
CA ALA A 101 11.00 20.12 -1.83
C ALA A 101 12.19 20.80 -2.53
N GLU A 102 12.75 20.20 -3.59
CA GLU A 102 13.81 20.81 -4.38
C GLU A 102 13.36 22.14 -5.01
N GLU A 103 12.19 22.17 -5.66
CA GLU A 103 11.66 23.42 -6.23
C GLU A 103 11.40 24.46 -5.12
N LYS A 104 10.93 24.05 -3.94
CA LYS A 104 10.77 24.97 -2.79
C LYS A 104 12.09 25.52 -2.28
N CYS A 105 13.19 24.76 -2.39
CA CYS A 105 14.52 25.23 -2.03
C CYS A 105 15.08 26.26 -3.03
N ASP A 106 14.55 26.31 -4.26
CA ASP A 106 15.04 27.22 -5.30
C ASP A 106 14.73 28.71 -5.03
N ASP A 107 13.81 29.01 -4.11
CA ASP A 107 13.59 30.37 -3.60
C ASP A 107 14.73 30.86 -2.69
N GLN A 108 15.63 29.97 -2.28
CA GLN A 108 16.76 30.29 -1.40
C GLN A 108 18.05 30.49 -2.22
N ALA A 109 19.08 31.04 -1.57
CA ALA A 109 20.38 31.25 -2.20
C ALA A 109 21.55 30.90 -1.25
N GLY A 110 22.70 30.61 -1.84
CA GLY A 110 23.94 30.29 -1.12
C GLY A 110 23.78 29.10 -0.17
N GLN A 111 24.39 29.19 1.01
CA GLN A 111 24.40 28.11 2.00
C GLN A 111 23.01 27.69 2.47
N ALA A 112 22.02 28.60 2.47
CA ALA A 112 20.66 28.28 2.85
C ALA A 112 20.04 27.28 1.86
N LYS A 113 20.20 27.52 0.55
CA LYS A 113 19.74 26.61 -0.50
C LYS A 113 20.40 25.24 -0.39
N ASP A 114 21.72 25.22 -0.19
CA ASP A 114 22.48 23.97 -0.07
C ASP A 114 21.98 23.13 1.12
N LEU A 115 21.76 23.77 2.28
CA LEU A 115 21.22 23.10 3.46
C LEU A 115 19.79 22.60 3.21
N CYS A 116 18.92 23.41 2.60
CA CYS A 116 17.56 23.02 2.25
C CYS A 116 17.53 21.76 1.37
N VAL A 117 18.36 21.72 0.33
CA VAL A 117 18.46 20.56 -0.57
C VAL A 117 19.04 19.34 0.17
N GLN A 118 20.02 19.53 1.06
CA GLN A 118 20.55 18.44 1.88
C GLN A 118 19.49 17.85 2.83
N GLU A 119 18.69 18.70 3.47
CA GLU A 119 17.56 18.27 4.31
C GLU A 119 16.53 17.50 3.50
N ALA A 120 16.14 18.00 2.32
CA ALA A 120 15.22 17.30 1.42
C ALA A 120 15.76 15.91 0.99
N LYS A 121 17.06 15.82 0.66
CA LYS A 121 17.74 14.55 0.35
C LYS A 121 17.72 13.58 1.54
N SER A 122 17.95 14.10 2.75
CA SER A 122 17.92 13.31 3.98
C SER A 122 16.52 12.73 4.24
N VAL A 123 15.47 13.55 4.09
CA VAL A 123 14.07 13.11 4.22
C VAL A 123 13.74 12.02 3.20
N LYS A 124 14.12 12.20 1.94
CA LYS A 124 13.95 11.18 0.90
C LYS A 124 14.68 9.89 1.24
N ALA A 125 15.95 9.99 1.62
CA ALA A 125 16.77 8.82 1.95
C ALA A 125 16.16 8.03 3.11
N LYS A 126 15.68 8.72 4.16
CA LYS A 126 14.96 8.11 5.27
C LYS A 126 13.69 7.40 4.81
N ALA A 127 12.87 8.05 3.99
CA ALA A 127 11.63 7.46 3.48
C ALA A 127 11.89 6.20 2.61
N LEU A 128 12.94 6.22 1.78
CA LEU A 128 13.36 5.06 0.99
C LEU A 128 13.89 3.91 1.88
N ALA A 129 14.66 4.24 2.92
CA ALA A 129 15.12 3.25 3.90
C ALA A 129 13.96 2.61 4.66
N ASP A 130 12.98 3.41 5.11
CA ASP A 130 11.78 2.91 5.78
C ASP A 130 10.94 2.01 4.85
N ALA A 131 10.80 2.38 3.58
CA ALA A 131 10.11 1.56 2.58
C ALA A 131 10.81 0.22 2.34
N LYS A 132 12.15 0.21 2.27
CA LYS A 132 12.98 -1.00 2.12
C LYS A 132 12.86 -1.90 3.35
N MET A 133 13.00 -1.33 4.55
CA MET A 133 12.85 -2.08 5.80
C MET A 133 11.46 -2.71 5.90
N GLY A 134 10.41 -1.97 5.54
CA GLY A 134 9.04 -2.50 5.50
C GLY A 134 8.89 -3.70 4.57
N LYS A 135 9.56 -3.67 3.40
CA LYS A 135 9.62 -4.81 2.47
C LYS A 135 10.33 -6.01 3.09
N GLU A 136 11.51 -5.81 3.67
CA GLU A 136 12.29 -6.89 4.29
C GLU A 136 11.53 -7.56 5.45
N ILE A 137 10.84 -6.78 6.28
CA ILE A 137 9.98 -7.31 7.36
C ILE A 137 8.81 -8.13 6.78
N HIS A 138 8.19 -7.66 5.70
CA HIS A 138 7.11 -8.38 5.04
C HIS A 138 7.59 -9.71 4.46
N ASP A 139 8.72 -9.70 3.77
CA ASP A 139 9.30 -10.89 3.15
C ASP A 139 9.70 -11.91 4.22
N ALA A 140 10.39 -11.48 5.27
CA ALA A 140 10.74 -12.35 6.41
C ALA A 140 9.51 -12.97 7.09
N ARG A 141 8.41 -12.22 7.23
CA ARG A 141 7.14 -12.76 7.76
C ARG A 141 6.51 -13.78 6.81
N THR A 142 6.60 -13.55 5.51
CA THR A 142 6.06 -14.46 4.49
C THR A 142 6.84 -15.76 4.50
N ASP A 143 8.17 -15.70 4.49
CA ASP A 143 9.06 -16.86 4.54
C ASP A 143 8.84 -17.67 5.82
N ALA A 144 8.83 -17.02 6.99
CA ALA A 144 8.56 -17.68 8.26
C ALA A 144 7.17 -18.35 8.29
N SER A 145 6.16 -17.73 7.69
CA SER A 145 4.82 -18.33 7.60
C SER A 145 4.79 -19.54 6.67
N GLN A 146 5.55 -19.52 5.57
CA GLN A 146 5.69 -20.65 4.66
C GLN A 146 6.44 -21.78 5.34
N GLU A 147 7.59 -21.53 5.97
CA GLU A 147 8.36 -22.54 6.71
C GLU A 147 7.51 -23.26 7.76
N LYS A 148 6.72 -22.53 8.56
CA LYS A 148 5.79 -23.11 9.53
C LYS A 148 4.74 -24.00 8.85
N THR A 149 4.20 -23.54 7.72
CA THR A 149 3.19 -24.28 6.94
C THR A 149 3.80 -25.58 6.41
N ASP A 150 5.03 -25.53 5.90
CA ASP A 150 5.75 -26.65 5.31
C ASP A 150 6.12 -27.69 6.36
N ALA A 151 6.59 -27.25 7.53
CA ALA A 151 6.85 -28.13 8.67
C ALA A 151 5.58 -28.84 9.14
N ASN A 152 4.46 -28.12 9.26
CA ASN A 152 3.18 -28.71 9.66
C ASN A 152 2.63 -29.69 8.59
N HIS A 153 2.77 -29.35 7.31
CA HIS A 153 2.41 -30.24 6.21
C HIS A 153 3.24 -31.53 6.25
N LYS A 154 4.55 -31.42 6.47
CA LYS A 154 5.43 -32.60 6.60
C LYS A 154 4.95 -33.52 7.72
N VAL A 155 4.69 -32.98 8.91
CA VAL A 155 4.16 -33.75 10.05
C VAL A 155 2.80 -34.37 9.72
N ALA A 156 1.91 -33.65 9.04
CA ALA A 156 0.60 -34.16 8.65
C ALA A 156 0.71 -35.34 7.65
N VAL A 157 1.63 -35.24 6.69
CA VAL A 157 1.92 -36.33 5.74
C VAL A 157 2.52 -37.54 6.45
N GLU A 158 3.48 -37.35 7.36
CA GLU A 158 4.08 -38.44 8.14
C GLU A 158 3.03 -39.16 9.02
N LYS A 159 2.04 -38.45 9.56
CA LYS A 159 0.92 -39.08 10.30
C LYS A 159 0.07 -40.00 9.41
N CYS A 160 -0.05 -39.69 8.12
CA CYS A 160 -0.77 -40.53 7.16
C CYS A 160 -0.05 -41.86 6.87
N ASP A 161 1.24 -42.00 7.20
CA ASP A 161 1.99 -43.25 6.97
C ASP A 161 1.51 -44.42 7.84
N THR A 162 0.72 -44.13 8.89
CA THR A 162 0.03 -45.14 9.69
C THR A 162 -1.14 -45.82 8.94
N LEU A 163 -1.55 -45.27 7.80
CA LEU A 163 -2.64 -45.77 6.96
C LEU A 163 -2.08 -46.52 5.73
N SER A 164 -2.96 -47.26 5.06
CA SER A 164 -2.62 -47.97 3.82
C SER A 164 -3.73 -47.82 2.76
N GLY A 165 -3.39 -48.13 1.51
CA GLY A 165 -4.32 -48.10 0.37
C GLY A 165 -4.98 -46.74 0.16
N ALA A 166 -6.27 -46.76 -0.17
CA ALA A 166 -7.07 -45.56 -0.42
C ALA A 166 -7.06 -44.59 0.77
N GLY A 167 -7.11 -45.08 2.01
CA GLY A 167 -7.09 -44.24 3.21
C GLY A 167 -5.83 -43.39 3.34
N LYS A 168 -4.66 -43.93 2.97
CA LYS A 168 -3.41 -43.17 2.93
C LYS A 168 -3.45 -42.08 1.86
N ALA A 169 -3.90 -42.42 0.66
CA ALA A 169 -4.00 -41.47 -0.46
C ALA A 169 -4.95 -40.30 -0.14
N ASP A 170 -6.09 -40.59 0.49
CA ASP A 170 -7.07 -39.60 0.91
C ASP A 170 -6.51 -38.69 2.01
N CYS A 171 -5.81 -39.27 2.99
CA CYS A 171 -5.16 -38.52 4.07
C CYS A 171 -4.11 -37.53 3.53
N VAL A 172 -3.21 -37.98 2.65
CA VAL A 172 -2.18 -37.10 2.05
C VAL A 172 -2.83 -35.99 1.21
N SER A 173 -3.89 -36.32 0.46
CA SER A 173 -4.63 -35.32 -0.33
C SER A 173 -5.35 -34.30 0.57
N ALA A 174 -5.89 -34.72 1.70
CA ALA A 174 -6.45 -33.82 2.71
C ALA A 174 -5.38 -32.90 3.31
N ALA A 175 -4.20 -33.42 3.64
CA ALA A 175 -3.08 -32.63 4.16
C ALA A 175 -2.63 -31.57 3.13
N LYS A 176 -2.47 -31.92 1.85
CA LYS A 176 -2.13 -30.96 0.80
C LYS A 176 -3.16 -29.82 0.71
N ARG A 177 -4.46 -30.17 0.73
CA ARG A 177 -5.54 -29.18 0.73
C ARG A 177 -5.53 -28.28 1.97
N GLN A 178 -5.30 -28.86 3.15
CA GLN A 178 -5.25 -28.12 4.41
C GLN A 178 -4.12 -27.10 4.46
N TYR A 179 -2.96 -27.42 3.89
CA TYR A 179 -1.75 -26.57 3.93
C TYR A 179 -1.46 -25.83 2.62
N GLY A 180 -2.37 -25.89 1.63
CA GLY A 180 -2.21 -25.21 0.35
C GLY A 180 -1.04 -25.72 -0.50
N LYS A 181 -0.69 -27.01 -0.38
CA LYS A 181 0.41 -27.70 -1.10
C LYS A 181 -0.10 -28.54 -2.27
N ASN A 182 -1.13 -28.04 -2.96
CA ASN A 182 -1.74 -28.72 -4.11
C ASN A 182 -0.79 -28.79 -5.30
#